data_AF-A0A015I186-F1
#
_entry.id   AF-A0A015I186-F1
#
_cell.length_a   1.000
_cell.length_b   1.000
_cell.length_c   1.000
_cell.angle_alpha   90.00
_cell.angle_beta   90.00
_cell.angle_gamma   90.00
#
_symmetry.space_group_name_H-M   'P 1'
#
loop_
_entity.id
_entity.type
_entity.pdbx_description
1 polymer ?
#
loop_
_entity_poly.entity_id
_entity_poly.type
_entity_poly.pdbx_seq_one_letter_code
_entity_poly.pdbx_strand_id
1 'polypeptide(L)'
;MADTVNAHQKILEDLYQIFLIEVTPLVPPYNEEASMDSKFETLREAMRRSKRMGDRRMHLVNAFFLGQFLEKKVKTNALRSHYTQQLTLHYRITSQRVYYLFEAFGVSQIMRTVNITLTLVRKLSQEEYQDLVMRSLEIFNGVEN
;
A
#
# COMPACT_ATOMS: atom_id res chain seq x y z
N MET A 1 -23.87 -6.81 -19.82
CA MET A 1 -22.40 -6.93 -19.96
C MET A 1 -21.82 -5.54 -19.80
N ALA A 2 -21.54 -5.13 -18.56
CA ALA A 2 -20.94 -3.86 -18.18
C ALA A 2 -20.36 -4.05 -16.77
N ASP A 3 -19.27 -3.36 -16.43
CA ASP A 3 -18.55 -3.34 -15.14
C ASP A 3 -17.30 -4.20 -14.94
N THR A 4 -16.57 -4.57 -15.99
CA THR A 4 -15.10 -4.69 -15.83
C THR A 4 -14.46 -3.35 -16.13
N VAL A 5 -14.69 -2.37 -15.26
CA VAL A 5 -13.79 -1.22 -15.21
C VAL A 5 -12.44 -1.76 -14.75
N ASN A 6 -11.47 -1.72 -15.65
CA ASN A 6 -10.17 -2.37 -15.51
C ASN A 6 -9.48 -1.89 -14.21
N ALA A 7 -9.16 -2.83 -13.30
CA ALA A 7 -8.50 -2.51 -12.04
C ALA A 7 -7.15 -1.84 -12.26
N HIS A 8 -6.45 -2.23 -13.33
CA HIS A 8 -5.21 -1.60 -13.78
C HIS A 8 -5.43 -0.12 -14.10
N GLN A 9 -6.35 0.19 -15.02
CA GLN A 9 -6.66 1.55 -15.44
C GLN A 9 -7.03 2.47 -14.27
N LYS A 10 -7.89 2.00 -13.34
CA LYS A 10 -8.27 2.79 -12.15
C LYS A 10 -7.09 3.12 -11.25
N ILE A 11 -6.15 2.19 -11.13
CA ILE A 11 -4.96 2.39 -10.30
C ILE A 11 -3.99 3.34 -11.02
N LEU A 12 -3.82 3.19 -12.33
CA LEU A 12 -3.01 4.09 -13.14
C LEU A 12 -3.51 5.54 -13.04
N GLU A 13 -4.82 5.76 -13.19
CA GLU A 13 -5.43 7.08 -13.00
C GLU A 13 -5.17 7.68 -11.61
N ASP A 14 -5.15 6.84 -10.57
CA ASP A 14 -4.82 7.24 -9.20
C ASP A 14 -3.34 7.58 -9.02
N LEU A 15 -2.44 6.90 -9.74
CA LEU A 15 -1.01 7.22 -9.74
C LEU A 15 -0.74 8.59 -10.37
N TYR A 16 -1.50 8.98 -11.40
CA TYR A 16 -1.42 10.31 -12.02
C TYR A 16 -2.10 11.44 -11.23
N GLN A 17 -2.73 11.16 -10.08
CA GLN A 17 -3.36 12.21 -9.26
C GLN A 17 -2.30 13.13 -8.65
N ILE A 18 -2.00 14.22 -9.34
CA ILE A 18 -1.03 15.25 -8.92
C ILE A 18 -1.63 16.36 -8.04
N PHE A 19 -2.86 16.17 -7.54
CA PHE A 19 -3.61 17.25 -6.89
C PHE A 19 -2.82 17.86 -5.71
N LEU A 20 -2.75 19.19 -5.71
CA LEU A 20 -2.13 20.05 -4.70
C LEU A 20 -2.94 20.04 -3.39
N ILE A 21 -3.20 18.86 -2.83
CA ILE A 21 -3.59 18.74 -1.44
C ILE A 21 -2.28 18.77 -0.65
N GLU A 22 -2.14 19.77 0.21
CA GLU A 22 -1.13 19.74 1.25
C GLU A 22 -1.45 18.55 2.16
N VAL A 23 -0.75 17.43 1.94
CA VAL A 23 -0.93 16.23 2.74
C VAL A 23 -0.05 16.37 3.96
N THR A 24 -0.66 16.43 5.15
CA THR A 24 0.08 16.35 6.41
C THR A 24 0.95 15.10 6.38
N PRO A 25 2.26 15.19 6.71
CA PRO A 25 3.13 14.03 6.76
C PRO A 25 2.54 12.94 7.65
N LEU A 26 2.18 11.82 7.04
CA LEU A 26 1.68 10.65 7.78
C LEU A 26 2.87 9.81 8.21
N VAL A 27 2.94 9.57 9.52
CA VAL A 27 3.93 8.69 10.14
C VAL A 27 3.33 7.30 10.38
N PRO A 28 4.15 6.24 10.49
CA PRO A 28 3.65 4.94 10.90
C PRO A 28 2.87 5.02 12.22
N PRO A 29 1.84 4.17 12.42
CA PRO A 29 0.99 4.23 13.61
C PRO A 29 1.67 3.72 14.90
N TYR A 30 2.96 3.41 14.85
CA TYR A 30 3.73 2.85 15.95
C TYR A 30 4.88 3.76 16.37
N ASN A 31 5.33 3.62 17.61
CA ASN A 31 6.58 4.21 18.08
C ASN A 31 7.77 3.51 17.39
N GLU A 32 8.70 4.26 16.81
CA GLU A 32 9.90 3.72 16.17
C GLU A 32 10.88 3.04 17.16
N GLU A 33 10.78 3.32 18.45
CA GLU A 33 11.56 2.66 19.50
C GLU A 33 10.92 1.36 20.00
N ALA A 34 9.67 1.07 19.60
CA ALA A 34 8.98 -0.14 20.02
C ALA A 34 9.62 -1.42 19.44
N SER A 35 9.38 -2.56 20.10
CA SER A 35 9.81 -3.87 19.58
C SER A 35 9.13 -4.19 18.24
N MET A 36 9.75 -5.07 17.44
CA MET A 36 9.18 -5.47 16.14
C MET A 36 7.78 -6.08 16.28
N ASP A 37 7.55 -6.89 17.32
CA ASP A 37 6.24 -7.48 17.60
C ASP A 37 5.20 -6.41 17.94
N SER A 38 5.58 -5.41 18.75
CA SER A 38 4.71 -4.28 19.09
C SER A 38 4.37 -3.43 17.87
N LYS A 39 5.35 -3.17 16.99
CA LYS A 39 5.11 -2.46 15.72
C LYS A 39 4.16 -3.23 14.82
N PHE A 40 4.37 -4.54 14.69
CA PHE A 40 3.53 -5.41 13.89
C PHE A 40 2.08 -5.47 14.40
N GLU A 41 1.86 -5.64 15.70
CA GLU A 41 0.50 -5.67 16.24
C GLU A 41 -0.20 -4.32 16.11
N THR A 42 0.53 -3.22 16.31
CA THR A 42 -0.02 -1.86 16.11
C THR A 42 -0.48 -1.65 14.66
N LEU A 43 0.29 -2.13 13.68
CA LEU A 43 -0.11 -2.10 12.27
C LEU A 43 -1.36 -2.94 12.01
N ARG A 44 -1.45 -4.15 12.59
CA ARG A 44 -2.63 -5.01 12.43
C ARG A 44 -3.88 -4.37 13.04
N GLU A 45 -3.77 -3.76 14.21
CA GLU A 45 -4.87 -3.03 14.83
C GLU A 45 -5.30 -1.80 14.01
N ALA A 46 -4.34 -1.03 13.49
CA ALA A 46 -4.63 0.09 12.60
C ALA A 46 -5.35 -0.36 11.31
N MET A 47 -4.92 -1.47 10.71
CA MET A 47 -5.59 -2.11 9.57
C MET A 47 -7.02 -2.53 9.89
N ARG A 48 -7.24 -3.19 11.05
CA ARG A 48 -8.58 -3.59 11.50
C ARG A 48 -9.48 -2.38 11.73
N ARG A 49 -8.96 -1.35 12.41
CA ARG A 49 -9.69 -0.12 12.73
C ARG A 49 -10.12 0.63 11.47
N SER A 50 -9.18 0.92 10.57
CA SER A 50 -9.48 1.64 9.32
C SER A 50 -10.49 0.89 8.44
N LYS A 51 -10.41 -0.45 8.37
CA LYS A 51 -11.43 -1.28 7.73
C LYS A 51 -12.81 -1.11 8.36
N ARG A 52 -12.92 -1.21 9.69
CA ARG A 52 -14.20 -1.09 10.41
C ARG A 52 -14.82 0.30 10.26
N MET A 53 -13.99 1.34 10.20
CA MET A 53 -14.44 2.72 10.00
C MET A 53 -14.83 3.04 8.56
N GLY A 54 -14.60 2.14 7.60
CA GLY A 54 -14.81 2.42 6.18
C GLY A 54 -13.82 3.44 5.61
N ASP A 55 -12.73 3.74 6.31
CA ASP A 55 -11.72 4.71 5.86
C ASP A 55 -10.77 4.07 4.85
N ARG A 56 -11.13 4.16 3.57
CA ARG A 56 -10.38 3.59 2.45
C ARG A 56 -8.92 4.06 2.41
N ARG A 57 -8.68 5.36 2.61
CA ARG A 57 -7.34 5.95 2.49
C ARG A 57 -6.46 5.48 3.63
N MET A 58 -6.95 5.53 4.87
CA MET A 58 -6.18 5.02 6.01
C MET A 58 -5.97 3.51 5.92
N HIS A 59 -6.90 2.75 5.34
CA HIS A 59 -6.70 1.32 5.12
C HIS A 59 -5.56 1.04 4.12
N LEU A 60 -5.41 1.86 3.09
CA LEU A 60 -4.28 1.79 2.15
C LEU A 60 -2.97 2.25 2.80
N VAL A 61 -2.99 3.35 3.56
CA VAL A 61 -1.81 3.85 4.28
C VAL A 61 -1.28 2.81 5.27
N ASN A 62 -2.17 2.18 6.03
CA ASN A 62 -1.79 1.12 6.96
C ASN A 62 -1.25 -0.11 6.22
N ALA A 63 -1.80 -0.45 5.05
CA ALA A 63 -1.30 -1.54 4.21
C ALA A 63 0.09 -1.22 3.64
N PHE A 64 0.34 0.04 3.25
CA PHE A 64 1.65 0.51 2.84
C PHE A 64 2.67 0.33 3.96
N PHE A 65 2.37 0.80 5.18
CA PHE A 65 3.28 0.66 6.30
C PHE A 65 3.50 -0.80 6.71
N LEU A 66 2.48 -1.65 6.59
CA LEU A 66 2.63 -3.09 6.81
C LEU A 66 3.53 -3.74 5.76
N GLY A 67 3.39 -3.38 4.48
CA GLY A 67 4.29 -3.84 3.43
C GLY A 67 5.73 -3.35 3.65
N GLN A 68 5.91 -2.07 3.98
CA GLN A 68 7.21 -1.50 4.32
C GLN A 68 7.85 -2.20 5.52
N PHE A 69 7.06 -2.51 6.55
CA PHE A 69 7.53 -3.26 7.71
C PHE A 69 8.09 -4.64 7.28
N LEU A 70 7.32 -5.39 6.49
CA LEU A 70 7.70 -6.73 6.03
C LEU A 70 8.91 -6.71 5.08
N GLU A 71 8.93 -5.79 4.12
CA GLU A 71 9.96 -5.78 3.07
C GLU A 71 11.25 -5.07 3.49
N LYS A 72 11.15 -3.97 4.26
CA LYS A 72 12.28 -3.08 4.56
C LYS A 72 12.75 -3.12 6.01
N LYS A 73 11.84 -3.24 6.98
CA LYS A 73 12.21 -3.20 8.42
C LYS A 73 12.62 -4.58 8.95
N VAL A 74 11.99 -5.66 8.47
CA VAL A 74 12.34 -7.04 8.85
C VAL A 74 13.56 -7.52 8.07
N LYS A 75 14.68 -7.72 8.76
CA LYS A 75 16.00 -7.99 8.15
C LYS A 75 16.22 -9.43 7.69
N THR A 76 15.51 -10.41 8.24
CA THR A 76 15.73 -11.83 7.93
C THR A 76 14.49 -12.48 7.33
N ASN A 77 14.70 -13.42 6.40
CA ASN A 77 13.60 -14.16 5.77
C ASN A 77 12.80 -14.99 6.79
N ALA A 78 13.46 -15.53 7.82
CA ALA A 78 12.81 -16.27 8.89
C ALA A 78 11.82 -15.40 9.68
N LEU A 79 12.23 -14.18 10.08
CA LEU A 79 11.34 -13.23 10.75
C LEU A 79 10.24 -12.72 9.82
N ARG A 80 10.55 -12.48 8.53
CA ARG A 80 9.53 -12.06 7.56
C ARG A 80 8.46 -13.13 7.42
N SER A 81 8.87 -14.40 7.33
CA SER A 81 7.97 -15.56 7.31
C SER A 81 7.11 -15.63 8.58
N HIS A 82 7.73 -15.46 9.76
CA HIS A 82 7.02 -15.44 11.04
C HIS A 82 5.87 -14.43 11.09
N TYR A 83 6.12 -13.17 10.70
CA TYR A 83 5.06 -12.14 10.67
C TYR A 83 4.04 -12.40 9.56
N THR A 84 4.52 -12.79 8.39
CA THR A 84 3.67 -13.02 7.21
C THR A 84 2.69 -14.18 7.39
N GLN A 85 3.03 -15.19 8.19
CA GLN A 85 2.14 -16.30 8.55
C GLN A 85 0.97 -15.88 9.46
N GLN A 86 1.10 -14.77 10.18
CA GLN A 86 0.05 -14.22 11.06
C GLN A 86 -0.96 -13.33 10.31
N LEU A 87 -0.75 -13.12 9.01
CA LEU A 87 -1.63 -12.37 8.12
C LEU A 87 -2.46 -13.31 7.25
N THR A 88 -3.67 -12.88 6.93
CA THR A 88 -4.46 -13.56 5.88
C THR A 88 -3.76 -13.43 4.53
N LEU A 89 -4.04 -14.36 3.62
CA LEU A 89 -3.49 -14.32 2.26
C LEU A 89 -3.80 -12.99 1.55
N HIS A 90 -4.99 -12.42 1.80
CA HIS A 90 -5.36 -11.11 1.28
C HIS A 90 -4.37 -10.03 1.74
N TYR A 91 -4.17 -9.88 3.05
CA TYR A 91 -3.30 -8.82 3.58
C TYR A 91 -1.83 -9.04 3.31
N ARG A 92 -1.36 -10.29 3.21
CA ARG A 92 -0.02 -10.61 2.74
C ARG A 92 0.24 -10.00 1.36
N ILE A 93 -0.64 -10.32 0.39
CA ILE A 93 -0.48 -9.89 -1.00
C ILE A 93 -0.67 -8.38 -1.12
N THR A 94 -1.75 -7.83 -0.56
CA THR A 94 -2.10 -6.43 -0.79
C THR A 94 -1.14 -5.47 -0.12
N SER A 95 -0.62 -5.79 1.07
CA SER A 95 0.30 -4.89 1.78
C SER A 95 1.63 -4.77 1.02
N GLN A 96 2.17 -5.90 0.55
CA GLN A 96 3.37 -5.92 -0.28
C GLN A 96 3.18 -5.16 -1.59
N ARG A 97 2.08 -5.43 -2.31
CA ARG A 97 1.77 -4.75 -3.57
C ARG A 97 1.57 -3.25 -3.40
N VAL A 98 0.82 -2.83 -2.38
CA VAL A 98 0.63 -1.40 -2.08
C VAL A 98 1.96 -0.74 -1.73
N TYR A 99 2.82 -1.40 -0.95
CA TYR A 99 4.14 -0.84 -0.62
C TYR A 99 4.94 -0.52 -1.89
N TYR A 100 5.13 -1.47 -2.79
CA TYR A 100 5.91 -1.26 -4.01
C TYR A 100 5.23 -0.32 -5.01
N LEU A 101 3.90 -0.33 -5.13
CA LEU A 101 3.18 0.61 -6.00
C LEU A 101 3.44 2.07 -5.61
N PHE A 102 3.56 2.35 -4.31
CA PHE A 102 3.73 3.71 -3.80
C PHE A 102 5.12 3.95 -3.20
N GLU A 103 6.10 3.08 -3.41
CA GLU A 103 7.40 3.17 -2.75
C GLU A 103 8.11 4.48 -3.08
N ALA A 104 8.09 4.89 -4.35
CA ALA A 104 8.71 6.12 -4.82
C ALA A 104 8.02 7.37 -4.26
N PHE A 105 6.69 7.37 -4.21
CA PHE A 105 5.90 8.53 -3.78
C PHE A 105 5.72 8.65 -2.25
N GLY A 106 5.70 7.51 -1.56
CA GLY A 106 5.27 7.40 -0.18
C GLY A 106 3.75 7.54 0.03
N VAL A 107 3.36 7.61 1.30
CA VAL A 107 1.95 7.66 1.74
C VAL A 107 1.20 8.92 1.32
N SER A 108 1.92 10.01 1.00
CA SER A 108 1.29 11.25 0.55
C SER A 108 0.49 11.06 -0.74
N GLN A 109 0.99 10.24 -1.67
CA GLN A 109 0.27 9.95 -2.91
C GLN A 109 -0.96 9.08 -2.66
N ILE A 110 -0.91 8.16 -1.69
CA ILE A 110 -2.08 7.35 -1.29
C ILE A 110 -3.25 8.25 -0.86
N MET A 111 -2.97 9.37 -0.19
CA MET A 111 -4.00 10.32 0.25
C MET A 111 -4.68 11.05 -0.91
N ARG A 112 -4.04 11.14 -2.07
CA ARG A 112 -4.58 11.78 -3.29
C ARG A 112 -5.42 10.84 -4.13
N THR A 113 -5.30 9.54 -3.91
CA THR A 113 -6.07 8.52 -4.65
C THR A 113 -7.57 8.70 -4.47
N VAL A 114 -8.32 8.29 -5.48
CA VAL A 114 -9.80 8.33 -5.54
C VAL A 114 -10.38 6.93 -5.54
N ASN A 115 -9.82 6.02 -6.35
CA ASN A 115 -10.47 4.77 -6.75
C ASN A 115 -9.89 3.50 -6.11
N ILE A 116 -8.59 3.48 -5.85
CA ILE A 116 -7.83 2.30 -5.46
C ILE A 116 -8.34 1.76 -4.13
N THR A 117 -8.42 0.44 -4.05
CA THR A 117 -8.74 -0.29 -2.82
C THR A 117 -7.84 -1.50 -2.75
N LEU A 118 -7.67 -2.08 -1.56
CA LEU A 118 -6.93 -3.35 -1.43
C LEU A 118 -7.54 -4.47 -2.27
N THR A 119 -8.86 -4.46 -2.47
CA THR A 119 -9.54 -5.41 -3.35
C THR A 119 -9.14 -5.22 -4.81
N LEU A 120 -9.04 -3.99 -5.31
CA LEU A 120 -8.55 -3.72 -6.67
C LEU A 120 -7.10 -4.18 -6.83
N VAL A 121 -6.23 -3.84 -5.88
CA VAL A 121 -4.82 -4.27 -5.89
C VAL A 121 -4.70 -5.80 -5.87
N ARG A 122 -5.58 -6.49 -5.14
CA ARG A 122 -5.61 -7.95 -5.07
C ARG A 122 -6.01 -8.61 -6.39
N LYS A 123 -6.84 -7.94 -7.20
CA LYS A 123 -7.37 -8.44 -8.48
C LYS A 123 -6.37 -8.31 -9.63
N LEU A 124 -5.36 -7.45 -9.51
CA LEU A 124 -4.33 -7.30 -10.53
C LEU A 124 -3.67 -8.66 -10.82
N SER A 125 -3.49 -8.95 -12.10
CA SER A 125 -2.59 -10.00 -12.55
C SER A 125 -1.16 -9.66 -12.13
N GLN A 126 -0.24 -10.61 -12.28
CA GLN A 126 1.17 -10.33 -11.99
C GLN A 126 1.76 -9.32 -12.99
N GLU A 127 1.36 -9.43 -14.26
CA GLU A 127 1.79 -8.54 -15.35
C GLU A 127 1.26 -7.11 -15.15
N GLU A 128 -0.03 -6.95 -14.87
CA GLU A 128 -0.65 -5.64 -14.60
C GLU A 128 -0.01 -4.96 -13.39
N TYR A 129 0.29 -5.74 -12.34
CA TYR A 129 0.95 -5.23 -11.16
C TYR A 129 2.39 -4.76 -11.47
N GLN A 130 3.15 -5.52 -12.24
CA GLN A 130 4.52 -5.16 -12.63
C GLN A 130 4.55 -3.92 -13.50
N ASP A 131 3.64 -3.80 -14.47
CA ASP A 131 3.49 -2.60 -15.27
C ASP A 131 3.20 -1.37 -14.40
N LEU A 132 2.24 -1.45 -13.48
CA LEU A 132 1.91 -0.33 -12.59
C LEU A 132 3.06 0.08 -11.66
N VAL A 133 3.90 -0.86 -11.21
CA VAL A 133 5.10 -0.55 -10.42
C VAL A 133 6.17 0.14 -11.28
N MET A 134 6.29 -0.22 -12.55
CA MET A 134 7.18 0.46 -13.48
C MET A 134 6.68 1.88 -13.77
N ARG A 135 5.38 2.02 -14.07
CA ARG A 135 4.72 3.33 -14.28
C ARG A 135 4.84 4.24 -13.07
N SER A 136 4.69 3.71 -11.85
CA SER A 136 4.82 4.53 -10.64
C SER A 136 6.21 5.16 -10.51
N LEU A 137 7.26 4.44 -10.92
CA LEU A 137 8.63 4.97 -10.96
C LEU A 137 8.82 5.99 -12.10
N GLU A 138 8.29 5.73 -13.28
CA GLU A 138 8.38 6.64 -14.45
C GLU A 138 7.69 7.98 -14.17
N ILE A 139 6.47 7.93 -13.60
CA ILE A 139 5.69 9.10 -13.19
C ILE A 139 6.45 9.89 -12.12
N PHE A 140 6.99 9.22 -11.10
CA PHE A 140 7.76 9.88 -10.03
C PHE A 140 9.01 10.59 -10.58
N ASN A 141 9.70 9.98 -11.54
CA ASN A 141 10.91 10.54 -12.15
C ASN A 141 10.62 11.59 -13.23
N GLY A 142 9.36 11.78 -13.65
CA GLY A 142 8.98 12.70 -14.73
C GLY A 142 9.48 12.26 -16.11
N VAL A 143 9.64 10.95 -16.33
CA VAL A 143 10.17 10.37 -17.59
C VAL A 143 9.07 10.26 -18.66
N GLU A 144 7.81 10.28 -18.26
CA GLU A 144 6.67 10.37 -19.18
C GLU A 144 6.40 11.84 -19.57
N ASN A 145 7.16 12.34 -20.56
CA ASN A 145 6.83 13.56 -21.31
C ASN A 145 6.53 13.20 -22.77
#